data_AF-G9Y4S7-F1
#
_entry.id   AF-G9Y4S7-F1
#
_cell.length_a   1.000
_cell.length_b   1.000
_cell.length_c   1.000
_cell.angle_alpha   90.00
_cell.angle_beta   90.00
_cell.angle_gamma   90.00
#
_symmetry.space_group_name_H-M   'P 1'
#
loop_
_entity.id
_entity.type
_entity.pdbx_description
1 polymer ?
#
loop_
_entity_poly.entity_id
_entity_poly.type
_entity_poly.pdbx_seq_one_letter_code
_entity_poly.pdbx_strand_id
1 'polypeptide(L)' 'MIGGMPAAALGSMAVCVGPPDSIVMGSTTVMIGGKPAARLGDSCAHGGTIVAGCPTVLIS' A
#
# COMPACT_ATOMS: atom_id res chain seq x y z
N MET A 1 3.71 -11.63 -5.14
CA MET A 1 2.61 -11.23 -6.05
C MET A 1 1.31 -11.34 -5.26
N ILE A 2 0.38 -10.41 -5.44
CA ILE A 2 -0.99 -10.43 -4.89
C ILE A 2 -1.94 -10.12 -6.04
N GLY A 3 -2.95 -10.96 -6.27
CA GLY A 3 -3.88 -10.79 -7.41
C GLY A 3 -3.20 -10.81 -8.79
N GLY A 4 -2.05 -11.50 -8.93
CA GLY A 4 -1.27 -11.53 -10.18
C GLY A 4 -0.37 -10.31 -10.42
N MET A 5 -0.31 -9.35 -9.49
CA MET A 5 0.53 -8.16 -9.59
C MET A 5 1.60 -8.13 -8.48
N PRO A 6 2.70 -7.36 -8.62
CA PRO A 6 3.62 -7.08 -7.52
C PRO A 6 2.85 -6.48 -6.33
N ALA A 7 3.17 -6.94 -5.14
CA ALA A 7 2.47 -6.51 -3.93
C ALA A 7 3.02 -5.15 -3.47
N ALA A 8 2.13 -4.20 -3.19
CA ALA A 8 2.52 -2.87 -2.73
C ALA A 8 3.01 -2.92 -1.28
N ALA A 9 4.04 -2.12 -0.99
CA ALA A 9 4.67 -2.04 0.33
C ALA A 9 5.05 -0.58 0.63
N LEU A 10 5.54 -0.32 1.85
CA LEU A 10 6.02 1.01 2.24
C LEU A 10 7.04 1.56 1.24
N GLY A 11 6.82 2.79 0.79
CA GLY A 11 7.60 3.48 -0.24
C GLY A 11 7.22 3.13 -1.68
N SER A 12 6.24 2.24 -1.92
CA SER A 12 5.68 2.05 -3.27
C SER A 12 5.03 3.35 -3.78
N MET A 13 5.10 3.56 -5.08
CA MET A 13 4.40 4.67 -5.74
C MET A 13 2.90 4.46 -5.70
N ALA A 14 2.17 5.52 -5.35
CA ALA A 14 0.73 5.60 -5.38
C ALA A 14 0.30 6.67 -6.38
N VAL A 15 -0.78 6.39 -7.12
CA VAL A 15 -1.44 7.42 -7.93
C VAL A 15 -2.54 8.03 -7.07
N CYS A 16 -2.36 9.29 -6.71
CA CYS A 16 -3.34 10.08 -5.98
C CYS A 16 -4.04 11.06 -6.94
N VAL A 17 -4.94 11.89 -6.40
CA VAL A 17 -5.45 13.04 -7.16
C VAL A 17 -4.34 14.07 -7.25
N GLY A 18 -3.52 14.01 -8.30
CA GLY A 18 -2.36 14.89 -8.49
C GLY A 18 -1.12 14.14 -8.98
N PRO A 19 0.11 14.65 -8.69
CA PRO A 19 1.35 13.98 -9.06
C PRO A 19 1.51 12.62 -8.34
N PRO A 20 2.44 11.76 -8.80
CA PRO A 20 2.76 10.51 -8.12
C PRO A 20 3.11 10.76 -6.64
N ASP A 21 2.57 9.92 -5.77
CA ASP A 21 2.78 9.95 -4.33
C ASP A 21 3.50 8.67 -3.87
N SER A 22 3.83 8.59 -2.59
CA SER A 22 4.44 7.42 -1.96
C SER A 22 3.64 6.96 -0.75
N ILE A 23 3.55 5.64 -0.58
CA ILE A 23 2.92 5.03 0.60
C ILE A 23 3.86 5.19 1.80
N VAL A 24 3.37 5.80 2.89
CA VAL A 24 4.18 6.10 4.09
C VAL A 24 3.73 5.32 5.34
N MET A 25 2.61 4.61 5.26
CA MET A 25 2.12 3.72 6.31
C MET A 25 1.88 2.32 5.75
N GLY A 26 1.96 1.31 6.61
CA GLY A 26 1.78 -0.09 6.23
C GLY A 26 1.38 -0.95 7.43
N SER A 27 1.25 -2.25 7.18
CA SER A 27 1.08 -3.28 8.20
C SER A 27 2.22 -3.30 9.23
N THR A 28 1.89 -3.56 10.48
CA THR A 28 2.89 -3.76 11.55
C THR A 28 3.37 -5.21 11.66
N THR A 29 2.68 -6.16 11.03
CA THR A 29 2.93 -7.61 11.19
C THR A 29 3.22 -8.33 9.89
N VAL A 30 2.75 -7.79 8.75
CA VAL A 30 2.90 -8.39 7.43
C VAL A 30 3.94 -7.62 6.62
N MET A 31 4.97 -8.33 6.17
CA MET A 31 6.11 -7.77 5.46
C MET A 31 6.17 -8.30 4.03
N ILE A 32 6.42 -7.42 3.07
CA ILE A 32 6.68 -7.75 1.66
C ILE A 32 8.09 -7.28 1.33
N GLY A 33 8.99 -8.23 1.02
CA GLY A 33 10.39 -7.90 0.71
C GLY A 33 11.10 -7.15 1.84
N GLY A 34 10.75 -7.44 3.09
CA GLY A 34 11.32 -6.78 4.28
C GLY A 34 10.75 -5.39 4.57
N LYS A 35 9.70 -4.96 3.87
CA LYS A 35 9.01 -3.69 4.12
C LYS A 35 7.55 -3.92 4.56
N PRO A 36 6.96 -3.04 5.39
CA PRO A 36 5.54 -3.09 5.74
C PRO A 36 4.64 -3.23 4.51
N ALA A 37 3.72 -4.18 4.52
CA ALA A 37 2.75 -4.36 3.43
C ALA A 37 1.70 -3.24 3.41
N ALA A 38 1.37 -2.70 2.23
CA ALA A 38 0.37 -1.66 2.10
C ALA A 38 -1.05 -2.23 2.09
N ARG A 39 -2.01 -1.49 2.67
CA ARG A 39 -3.38 -1.94 2.94
C ARG A 39 -4.38 -0.80 2.76
N LEU A 40 -5.65 -1.16 2.66
CA LEU A 40 -6.75 -0.19 2.64
C LEU A 40 -6.66 0.73 3.88
N GLY A 41 -6.72 2.04 3.66
CA GLY A 41 -6.66 3.05 4.72
C GLY A 41 -5.25 3.52 5.09
N ASP A 42 -4.18 2.86 4.62
CA ASP A 42 -2.82 3.34 4.87
C ASP A 42 -2.59 4.69 4.18
N SER A 43 -1.82 5.56 4.85
CA SER A 43 -1.53 6.92 4.40
C SER A 43 -0.48 6.98 3.30
N CYS A 44 -0.67 7.94 2.39
CA CYS A 44 0.33 8.40 1.43
C CYS A 44 0.96 9.74 1.88
N ALA A 45 2.10 10.12 1.33
CA ALA A 45 2.90 11.25 1.83
C ALA A 45 2.18 12.61 1.73
N HIS A 46 1.33 12.81 0.73
CA HIS A 46 0.51 14.04 0.61
C HIS A 46 -0.79 14.00 1.44
N GLY A 47 -0.96 13.02 2.33
CA GLY A 47 -2.11 12.91 3.22
C GLY A 47 -3.32 12.18 2.63
N GLY A 48 -3.22 11.69 1.39
CA GLY A 48 -4.20 10.76 0.82
C GLY A 48 -4.16 9.38 1.50
N THR A 49 -5.14 8.54 1.20
CA THR A 49 -5.21 7.17 1.71
C THR A 49 -5.45 6.15 0.59
N ILE A 50 -5.03 4.91 0.81
CA ILE A 50 -5.29 3.80 -0.13
C ILE A 50 -6.77 3.41 -0.06
N VAL A 51 -7.48 3.53 -1.18
CA VAL A 51 -8.93 3.27 -1.28
C VAL A 51 -9.31 2.00 -2.04
N ALA A 52 -8.33 1.29 -2.60
CA ALA A 52 -8.54 0.05 -3.35
C ALA A 52 -7.40 -0.95 -3.12
N GLY A 53 -7.73 -2.24 -3.16
CA GLY A 53 -6.79 -3.34 -2.96
C GLY A 53 -7.35 -4.66 -3.50
N CYS A 54 -6.64 -5.77 -3.24
CA CYS A 54 -7.09 -7.10 -3.67
C CYS A 54 -8.22 -7.62 -2.75
N PRO A 55 -9.43 -7.91 -3.27
CA PRO A 55 -10.59 -8.23 -2.44
C PRO A 55 -10.47 -9.56 -1.67
N THR A 56 -9.56 -10.44 -2.09
CA THR A 56 -9.35 -11.76 -1.49
C THR A 56 -8.17 -11.82 -0.52
N VAL A 57 -7.40 -10.73 -0.38
CA VAL A 57 -6.24 -10.68 0.52
C VAL A 57 -6.46 -9.59 1.56
N LEU A 58 -6.72 -10.02 2.79
CA LEU A 58 -6.98 -9.17 3.93
C LEU A 58 -5.85 -9.35 4.95
N ILE A 59 -5.22 -8.25 5.35
CA ILE A 59 -4.07 -8.24 6.27
C ILE A 59 -4.19 -7.12 7.31
N SER A 60 -3.68 -7.39 8.51
CA SER A 60 -3.62 -6.46 9.66
C SER A 60 -2.34 -5.63 9.71
#